data_AF-A0A0Q8V2S5-F1
#
_entry.id   AF-A0A0Q8V2S5-F1
#
_cell.length_a   1.000
_cell.length_b   1.000
_cell.length_c   1.000
_cell.angle_alpha   90.00
_cell.angle_beta   90.00
_cell.angle_gamma   90.00
#
_symmetry.space_group_name_H-M   'P 1'
#
loop_
_entity.id
_entity.type
_entity.pdbx_description
1 polymer ?
#
loop_
_entity_poly.entity_id
_entity_poly.type
_entity_poly.pdbx_seq_one_letter_code
_entity_poly.pdbx_strand_id
1 'polypeptide(L)'
;MHWSIPVSSGYGRRLRFLVVDEAHNDSVIGLIGLADPVFSLGARDREVGWTSEQRAERLSHVMEAFVLGAVAPYNELLGGKLIASLLSAAEVQNAFDAKYAHRTTLIAQRDPDARLAMITTNSALGRSSIYNRVRRRDGSLVLRPVGFTNGSGDFHFSGAIYDLMVELARKNLGSAETQRHSRWGGPTIFRNRREVIQRALEAVDLNPKAMRIHGVQRQIYLAPLATNTFSWLRGEDSELHLQTEPAAAIGEWWRERWAIPRSESRSGWQSFDRESWRLYPEQG
;
A
#
# COMPACT_ATOMS: atom_id res chain seq x y z
N MET A 1 -5.06 0.63 -19.49
CA MET A 1 -3.89 0.10 -18.75
C MET A 1 -4.43 -1.02 -17.87
N HIS A 2 -4.21 -2.29 -18.24
CA HIS A 2 -4.69 -3.42 -17.44
C HIS A 2 -3.84 -3.56 -16.18
N TRP A 3 -4.48 -3.73 -15.02
CA TRP A 3 -3.79 -4.03 -13.77
C TRP A 3 -3.48 -5.53 -13.70
N SER A 4 -2.48 -5.99 -14.46
CA SER A 4 -1.96 -7.35 -14.34
C SER A 4 -0.68 -7.34 -13.50
N ILE A 5 -0.83 -7.13 -12.18
CA ILE A 5 0.27 -7.30 -11.24
C ILE A 5 0.11 -8.68 -10.59
N PRO A 6 1.11 -9.58 -10.65
CA PRO A 6 1.00 -10.89 -10.01
C PRO A 6 0.70 -10.72 -8.52
N VAL A 7 -0.43 -11.25 -8.08
CA VAL A 7 -0.85 -11.26 -6.68
C VAL A 7 0.01 -12.27 -5.92
N SER A 8 1.12 -11.82 -5.36
CA SER A 8 1.80 -12.63 -4.33
C SER A 8 0.89 -12.74 -3.09
N SER A 9 0.84 -13.93 -2.49
CA SER A 9 0.16 -14.13 -1.20
C SER A 9 0.69 -13.15 -0.15
N GLY A 10 1.99 -12.84 -0.21
CA GLY A 10 2.69 -11.85 0.59
C GLY A 10 2.69 -12.22 2.08
N TYR A 11 3.84 -12.16 2.74
CA TYR A 11 3.88 -12.32 4.20
C TYR A 11 3.35 -11.06 4.88
N GLY A 12 2.73 -11.24 6.06
CA GLY A 12 2.22 -10.14 6.89
C GLY A 12 0.71 -9.89 6.79
N ARG A 13 0.26 -8.78 7.38
CA ARG A 13 -1.13 -8.34 7.38
C ARG A 13 -1.58 -7.97 5.98
N ARG A 14 -2.77 -8.42 5.60
CA ARG A 14 -3.44 -8.12 4.33
C ARG A 14 -4.94 -7.92 4.50
N LEU A 15 -5.47 -6.86 3.93
CA LEU A 15 -6.91 -6.66 3.71
C LEU A 15 -7.12 -6.34 2.24
N ARG A 16 -8.21 -6.84 1.68
CA ARG A 16 -8.58 -6.63 0.28
C ARG A 16 -10.07 -6.33 0.26
N PHE A 17 -10.43 -5.24 -0.40
CA PHE A 17 -11.80 -4.79 -0.55
C PHE A 17 -12.11 -4.66 -2.03
N LEU A 18 -13.26 -5.21 -2.42
CA LEU A 18 -13.89 -4.96 -3.69
C LEU A 18 -14.96 -3.89 -3.46
N VAL A 19 -14.89 -2.79 -4.20
CA VAL A 19 -15.89 -1.72 -4.13
C VAL A 19 -16.80 -1.89 -5.33
N VAL A 20 -18.09 -2.09 -5.06
CA VAL A 20 -19.12 -2.36 -6.09
C VAL A 20 -20.20 -1.29 -6.07
N ASP A 21 -20.83 -1.11 -7.23
CA ASP A 21 -22.02 -0.31 -7.42
C ASP A 21 -23.25 -1.23 -7.42
N GLU A 22 -23.91 -1.30 -6.26
CA GLU A 22 -25.09 -2.15 -6.06
C GLU A 22 -26.26 -1.74 -6.98
N ALA A 23 -26.35 -0.47 -7.35
CA ALA A 23 -27.41 0.03 -8.23
C ALA A 23 -27.22 -0.42 -9.69
N HIS A 24 -26.01 -0.90 -10.05
CA HIS A 24 -25.66 -1.30 -11.40
C HIS A 24 -25.18 -2.75 -11.45
N ASN A 25 -25.96 -3.66 -10.86
CA ASN A 25 -25.71 -5.11 -10.88
C ASN A 25 -24.32 -5.47 -10.34
N ASP A 26 -23.98 -4.92 -9.17
CA ASP A 26 -22.71 -5.11 -8.47
C ASP A 26 -21.48 -4.83 -9.36
N SER A 27 -21.60 -3.85 -10.26
CA SER A 27 -20.52 -3.45 -11.15
C SER A 27 -19.31 -3.00 -10.33
N VAL A 28 -18.13 -3.50 -10.67
CA VAL A 28 -16.90 -3.18 -9.93
C VAL A 28 -16.51 -1.73 -10.19
N ILE A 29 -16.48 -0.93 -9.12
CA ILE A 29 -15.95 0.44 -9.15
C ILE A 29 -14.42 0.41 -9.03
N GLY A 30 -13.89 -0.39 -8.12
CA GLY A 30 -12.45 -0.41 -7.85
C GLY A 30 -12.02 -1.35 -6.73
N LEU A 31 -10.74 -1.26 -6.40
CA LEU A 31 -10.08 -2.16 -5.45
C LEU A 31 -9.27 -1.36 -4.42
N ILE A 32 -9.32 -1.83 -3.17
CA ILE A 32 -8.41 -1.41 -2.11
C ILE A 32 -7.64 -2.63 -1.63
N GLY A 33 -6.32 -2.57 -1.69
CA GLY A 33 -5.43 -3.56 -1.12
C GLY A 33 -4.56 -2.92 -0.05
N LEU A 34 -4.72 -3.35 1.20
CA LEU A 34 -3.90 -2.93 2.33
C LEU A 34 -2.92 -4.04 2.71
N ALA A 35 -1.70 -3.65 3.05
CA ALA A 35 -0.65 -4.54 3.53
C ALA A 35 0.07 -3.96 4.75
N ASP A 36 0.95 -4.76 5.35
CA ASP A 36 1.95 -4.23 6.26
C ASP A 36 2.75 -3.09 5.59
N PRO A 37 2.96 -1.98 6.30
CA PRO A 37 3.65 -0.83 5.74
C PRO A 37 5.14 -1.09 5.57
N VAL A 38 5.77 -0.39 4.62
CA VAL A 38 7.24 -0.32 4.58
C VAL A 38 7.78 0.08 5.96
N PHE A 39 8.68 -0.75 6.51
CA PHE A 39 9.20 -0.55 7.86
C PHE A 39 9.84 0.83 8.03
N SER A 40 10.77 1.22 7.15
CA SER A 40 11.42 2.54 7.19
C SER A 40 10.97 3.39 6.01
N LEU A 41 10.13 4.40 6.28
CA LEU A 41 9.63 5.35 5.30
C LEU A 41 9.90 6.76 5.83
N GLY A 42 11.08 7.30 5.50
CA GLY A 42 11.63 8.49 6.17
C GLY A 42 10.70 9.71 6.19
N ALA A 43 9.89 9.94 5.15
CA ALA A 43 8.94 11.06 5.17
C ALA A 43 7.81 10.86 6.17
N ARG A 44 7.24 9.64 6.24
CA ARG A 44 6.23 9.28 7.26
C ARG A 44 6.83 9.38 8.65
N ASP A 45 8.00 8.78 8.87
CA ASP A 45 8.61 8.72 10.20
C ASP A 45 8.90 10.12 10.74
N ARG A 46 9.37 11.05 9.89
CA ARG A 46 9.56 12.46 10.24
C ARG A 46 8.25 13.19 10.50
N GLU A 47 7.23 12.98 9.67
CA GLU A 47 5.92 13.62 9.86
C GLU A 47 5.27 13.20 11.18
N VAL A 48 5.38 11.91 11.53
CA VAL A 48 4.87 11.41 12.80
C VAL A 48 5.73 11.89 13.97
N GLY A 49 7.05 12.03 13.77
CA GLY A 49 8.01 12.37 14.81
C GLY A 49 8.53 11.15 15.56
N TRP A 50 8.66 10.00 14.88
CA TRP A 50 9.10 8.74 15.50
C TRP A 50 10.61 8.62 15.66
N THR A 51 11.02 8.07 16.80
CA THR A 51 12.33 7.39 16.94
C THR A 51 12.29 6.00 16.29
N SER A 52 13.45 5.33 16.19
CA SER A 52 13.52 3.97 15.65
C SER A 52 12.75 2.96 16.50
N GLU A 53 12.77 3.15 17.81
CA GLU A 53 12.10 2.32 18.82
C GLU A 53 10.59 2.50 18.72
N GLN A 54 10.11 3.75 18.78
CA GLN A 54 8.69 4.06 18.64
C GLN A 54 8.12 3.53 17.33
N ARG A 55 8.84 3.68 16.22
CA ARG A 55 8.43 3.11 14.94
C ARG A 55 8.28 1.59 15.01
N ALA A 56 9.27 0.89 15.57
CA ALA A 56 9.22 -0.56 15.69
C ALA A 56 8.01 -1.03 16.51
N GLU A 57 7.64 -0.28 17.55
CA GLU A 57 6.50 -0.59 18.41
C GLU A 57 5.15 -0.23 17.78
N ARG A 58 5.06 0.92 17.10
CA ARG A 58 3.80 1.55 16.67
C ARG A 58 3.39 1.25 15.23
N LEU A 59 4.25 0.62 14.41
CA LEU A 59 3.91 0.22 13.04
C LEU A 59 2.76 -0.78 12.96
N SER A 60 2.45 -1.52 14.02
CA SER A 60 1.25 -2.35 14.12
C SER A 60 -0.05 -1.55 14.00
N HIS A 61 -0.02 -0.22 14.14
CA HIS A 61 -1.17 0.66 14.01
C HIS A 61 -1.30 1.31 12.63
N VAL A 62 -0.41 0.93 11.70
CA VAL A 62 -0.33 1.53 10.36
C VAL A 62 -0.47 0.43 9.31
N MET A 63 -1.17 0.72 8.22
CA MET A 63 -1.15 -0.09 7.00
C MET A 63 -0.69 0.72 5.79
N GLU A 64 -0.32 0.04 4.71
CA GLU A 64 -0.02 0.66 3.43
C GLU A 64 -0.98 0.17 2.35
N ALA A 65 -1.62 1.11 1.65
CA ALA A 65 -2.43 0.83 0.48
C ALA A 65 -1.51 0.61 -0.73
N PHE A 66 -1.36 -0.65 -1.14
CA PHE A 66 -0.55 -1.07 -2.28
C PHE A 66 -1.37 -1.23 -3.57
N VAL A 67 -2.70 -1.32 -3.44
CA VAL A 67 -3.66 -1.21 -4.55
C VAL A 67 -4.68 -0.16 -4.14
N LEU A 68 -4.83 0.89 -4.95
CA LEU A 68 -5.76 1.98 -4.66
C LEU A 68 -6.18 2.69 -5.94
N GLY A 69 -7.31 2.28 -6.51
CA GLY A 69 -7.88 2.95 -7.67
C GLY A 69 -9.11 2.26 -8.26
N ALA A 70 -9.70 2.96 -9.22
CA ALA A 70 -10.93 2.57 -9.87
C ALA A 70 -10.67 1.98 -11.26
N VAL A 71 -11.56 1.10 -11.69
CA VAL A 71 -11.57 0.49 -13.02
C VAL A 71 -12.50 1.28 -13.95
N ALA A 72 -12.40 1.03 -15.26
CA ALA A 72 -13.33 1.62 -16.22
C ALA A 72 -14.75 1.04 -16.04
N PRO A 73 -15.80 1.84 -16.24
CA PRO A 73 -15.78 3.25 -16.64
C PRO A 73 -15.64 4.24 -15.46
N TYR A 74 -15.70 3.78 -14.22
CA TYR A 74 -15.69 4.65 -13.03
C TYR A 74 -14.43 5.50 -12.87
N ASN A 75 -13.29 5.06 -13.40
CA ASN A 75 -12.07 5.86 -13.42
C ASN A 75 -12.24 7.20 -14.17
N GLU A 76 -13.08 7.25 -15.22
CA GLU A 76 -13.41 8.48 -15.96
C GLU A 76 -14.27 9.43 -15.13
N LEU A 77 -15.12 8.87 -14.27
CA LEU A 77 -15.98 9.57 -13.30
C LEU A 77 -15.25 9.95 -12.00
N LEU A 78 -13.91 9.99 -12.02
CA LEU A 78 -13.08 10.26 -10.83
C LEU A 78 -13.25 9.21 -9.72
N GLY A 79 -13.61 7.97 -10.04
CA GLY A 79 -13.74 6.87 -9.08
C GLY A 79 -12.45 6.62 -8.28
N GLY A 80 -11.27 6.95 -8.83
CA GLY A 80 -10.02 6.88 -8.05
C GLY A 80 -10.04 7.75 -6.78
N LYS A 81 -10.79 8.86 -6.77
CA LYS A 81 -11.00 9.68 -5.57
C LYS A 81 -11.93 9.01 -4.58
N LEU A 82 -12.99 8.33 -5.04
CA LEU A 82 -13.85 7.53 -4.17
C LEU A 82 -13.02 6.46 -3.46
N ILE A 83 -12.27 5.68 -4.23
CA ILE A 83 -11.44 4.59 -3.70
C ILE A 83 -10.42 5.12 -2.69
N ALA A 84 -9.82 6.29 -2.94
CA ALA A 84 -8.95 6.96 -1.98
C ALA A 84 -9.70 7.42 -0.72
N SER A 85 -10.89 8.00 -0.84
CA SER A 85 -11.74 8.41 0.29
C SER A 85 -12.18 7.24 1.16
N LEU A 86 -12.46 6.08 0.56
CA LEU A 86 -12.90 4.88 1.27
C LEU A 86 -11.82 4.28 2.18
N LEU A 87 -10.56 4.73 2.10
CA LEU A 87 -9.54 4.37 3.09
C LEU A 87 -9.94 4.73 4.52
N SER A 88 -10.77 5.76 4.70
CA SER A 88 -11.27 6.19 6.01
C SER A 88 -12.68 5.72 6.34
N ALA A 89 -13.20 4.74 5.59
CA ALA A 89 -14.53 4.19 5.84
C ALA A 89 -14.56 3.37 7.13
N ALA A 90 -15.68 3.42 7.85
CA ALA A 90 -15.89 2.61 9.06
C ALA A 90 -15.69 1.11 8.80
N GLU A 91 -16.09 0.64 7.63
CA GLU A 91 -15.98 -0.75 7.17
C GLU A 91 -14.52 -1.20 7.07
N VAL A 92 -13.61 -0.30 6.68
CA VAL A 92 -12.17 -0.60 6.65
C VAL A 92 -11.61 -0.76 8.06
N GLN A 93 -12.03 0.10 9.00
CA GLN A 93 -11.64 0.00 10.42
C GLN A 93 -12.19 -1.29 11.04
N ASN A 94 -13.48 -1.56 10.86
CA ASN A 94 -14.12 -2.75 11.40
C ASN A 94 -13.46 -4.04 10.86
N ALA A 95 -13.14 -4.08 9.57
CA ALA A 95 -12.44 -5.22 8.96
C ALA A 95 -11.02 -5.39 9.50
N PHE A 96 -10.33 -4.30 9.81
CA PHE A 96 -9.03 -4.35 10.45
C PHE A 96 -9.13 -4.89 11.88
N ASP A 97 -10.02 -4.32 12.69
CA ASP A 97 -10.16 -4.67 14.10
C ASP A 97 -10.58 -6.14 14.25
N ALA A 98 -11.58 -6.58 13.48
CA ALA A 98 -12.03 -7.98 13.48
C ALA A 98 -10.90 -8.97 13.15
N LYS A 99 -9.94 -8.56 12.31
CA LYS A 99 -8.86 -9.44 11.88
C LYS A 99 -7.61 -9.35 12.76
N TYR A 100 -7.29 -8.16 13.27
CA TYR A 100 -5.96 -7.83 13.82
C TYR A 100 -5.94 -7.23 15.22
N ALA A 101 -7.06 -6.75 15.79
CA ALA A 101 -7.04 -5.99 17.05
C ALA A 101 -6.30 -6.71 18.18
N HIS A 102 -6.65 -7.98 18.40
CA HIS A 102 -6.08 -8.82 19.46
C HIS A 102 -5.40 -10.06 18.90
N ARG A 103 -4.30 -9.85 18.16
CA ARG A 103 -3.53 -10.93 17.54
C ARG A 103 -2.11 -10.97 18.08
N THR A 104 -1.74 -12.12 18.65
CA THR A 104 -0.36 -12.39 19.06
C THR A 104 0.55 -12.43 17.84
N THR A 105 1.55 -11.55 17.85
CA THR A 105 2.57 -11.48 16.80
C THR A 105 3.47 -12.71 16.80
N LEU A 106 3.81 -13.22 15.60
CA LEU A 106 4.62 -14.44 15.50
C LEU A 106 6.03 -14.27 16.05
N ILE A 107 6.65 -13.10 15.88
CA ILE A 107 8.06 -12.87 16.26
C ILE A 107 8.16 -12.45 17.73
N ALA A 108 7.48 -11.36 18.10
CA ALA A 108 7.56 -10.80 19.44
C ALA A 108 6.67 -11.53 20.47
N GLN A 109 5.81 -12.46 20.05
CA GLN A 109 4.92 -13.24 20.91
C GLN A 109 4.09 -12.39 21.88
N ARG A 110 3.71 -11.19 21.43
CA ARG A 110 2.87 -10.24 22.16
C ARG A 110 1.67 -9.84 21.33
N ASP A 111 0.59 -9.47 22.01
CA ASP A 111 -0.52 -8.73 21.42
C ASP A 111 -0.17 -7.24 21.39
N PRO A 112 -0.15 -6.58 20.22
CA PRO A 112 0.11 -5.16 20.13
C PRO A 112 -1.09 -4.27 20.45
N ASP A 113 -2.28 -4.82 20.73
CA ASP A 113 -3.54 -4.06 20.78
C ASP A 113 -3.70 -3.20 19.51
N ALA A 114 -3.59 -3.85 18.35
CA ALA A 114 -3.48 -3.16 17.09
C ALA A 114 -4.77 -2.39 16.78
N ARG A 115 -4.70 -1.06 16.83
CA ARG A 115 -5.74 -0.15 16.31
C ARG A 115 -5.28 0.54 15.03
N LEU A 116 -6.12 0.57 13.98
CA LEU A 116 -5.74 1.18 12.70
C LEU A 116 -5.82 2.72 12.78
N ALA A 117 -4.68 3.36 13.04
CA ALA A 117 -4.61 4.81 13.23
C ALA A 117 -4.29 5.56 11.93
N MET A 118 -3.57 4.92 11.00
CA MET A 118 -3.13 5.57 9.76
C MET A 118 -3.00 4.57 8.62
N ILE A 119 -3.37 4.99 7.42
CA ILE A 119 -3.02 4.30 6.17
C ILE A 119 -2.04 5.17 5.39
N THR A 120 -1.01 4.55 4.82
CA THR A 120 -0.04 5.22 3.95
C THR A 120 -0.19 4.75 2.52
N THR A 121 0.18 5.57 1.54
CA THR A 121 0.29 5.12 0.15
C THR A 121 1.32 5.94 -0.59
N ASN A 122 1.82 5.39 -1.69
CA ASN A 122 2.77 6.02 -2.57
C ASN A 122 2.14 6.20 -3.95
N SER A 123 2.40 7.35 -4.58
CA SER A 123 2.10 7.52 -6.01
C SER A 123 2.83 6.47 -6.88
N ALA A 124 2.33 6.19 -8.07
CA ALA A 124 3.02 5.33 -9.02
C ALA A 124 4.32 5.97 -9.56
N LEU A 125 4.22 7.23 -10.01
CA LEU A 125 5.30 8.03 -10.61
C LEU A 125 5.19 9.49 -10.14
N GLY A 126 6.15 9.98 -9.35
CA GLY A 126 6.21 11.40 -8.98
C GLY A 126 5.00 11.88 -8.16
N ARG A 127 4.26 12.89 -8.66
CA ARG A 127 3.05 13.42 -7.99
C ARG A 127 1.80 12.72 -8.54
N SER A 128 0.86 12.34 -7.67
CA SER A 128 -0.40 11.69 -8.11
C SER A 128 -1.55 12.68 -8.23
N SER A 129 -2.15 12.81 -9.41
CA SER A 129 -3.38 13.60 -9.59
C SER A 129 -4.60 12.99 -8.90
N ILE A 130 -4.59 11.68 -8.65
CA ILE A 130 -5.69 10.94 -8.01
C ILE A 130 -5.77 11.28 -6.52
N TYR A 131 -4.62 11.28 -5.84
CA TYR A 131 -4.54 11.46 -4.38
C TYR A 131 -4.49 12.93 -3.96
N ASN A 132 -4.24 13.83 -4.92
CA ASN A 132 -4.24 15.25 -4.67
C ASN A 132 -5.67 15.81 -4.50
N ARG A 133 -5.85 16.63 -3.46
CA ARG A 133 -7.10 17.39 -3.19
C ARG A 133 -8.33 16.47 -3.03
N VAL A 134 -8.14 15.27 -2.50
CA VAL A 134 -9.24 14.41 -2.03
C VAL A 134 -9.67 14.97 -0.66
N ARG A 135 -10.83 15.62 -0.62
CA ARG A 135 -11.35 16.29 0.58
C ARG A 135 -12.54 15.54 1.17
N ARG A 136 -12.59 15.48 2.50
CA ARG A 136 -13.76 15.07 3.27
C ARG A 136 -14.84 16.16 3.21
N ARG A 137 -16.03 15.85 3.75
CA ARG A 137 -17.16 16.79 3.83
C ARG A 137 -16.80 18.07 4.61
N ASP A 138 -16.01 17.94 5.67
CA ASP A 138 -15.50 19.06 6.49
C ASP A 138 -14.38 19.89 5.80
N GLY A 139 -14.01 19.54 4.56
CA GLY A 139 -12.97 20.21 3.79
C GLY A 139 -11.54 19.76 4.10
N SER A 140 -11.32 18.94 5.14
CA SER A 140 -10.01 18.38 5.46
C SER A 140 -9.55 17.36 4.39
N LEU A 141 -8.25 17.13 4.29
CA LEU A 141 -7.69 16.19 3.31
C LEU A 141 -7.80 14.74 3.82
N VAL A 142 -8.30 13.85 2.97
CA VAL A 142 -8.21 12.40 3.19
C VAL A 142 -6.75 11.94 3.16
N LEU A 143 -5.99 12.41 2.16
CA LEU A 143 -4.59 12.06 1.94
C LEU A 143 -3.72 13.32 2.02
N ARG A 144 -2.83 13.37 3.01
CA ARG A 144 -1.86 14.45 3.23
C ARG A 144 -0.53 14.09 2.55
N PRO A 145 -0.03 14.89 1.60
CA PRO A 145 1.29 14.67 1.01
C PRO A 145 2.39 15.08 2.00
N VAL A 146 3.38 14.22 2.23
CA VAL A 146 4.43 14.44 3.27
C VAL A 146 5.86 14.40 2.73
N GLY A 147 6.02 14.24 1.42
CA GLY A 147 7.32 14.26 0.75
C GLY A 147 7.46 13.17 -0.29
N PHE A 148 8.70 12.77 -0.57
CA PHE A 148 9.04 11.82 -1.63
C PHE A 148 9.95 10.71 -1.11
N THR A 149 9.86 9.53 -1.73
CA THR A 149 10.86 8.47 -1.59
C THR A 149 12.13 8.83 -2.35
N ASN A 150 13.28 8.31 -1.92
CA ASN A 150 14.55 8.46 -2.66
C ASN A 150 14.67 7.54 -3.89
N GLY A 151 13.74 6.61 -4.11
CA GLY A 151 13.79 5.67 -5.24
C GLY A 151 14.87 4.60 -5.08
N SER A 152 14.68 3.71 -4.09
CA SER A 152 15.51 2.53 -3.92
C SER A 152 14.73 1.27 -4.28
N GLY A 153 15.33 0.41 -5.10
CA GLY A 153 14.75 -0.84 -5.56
C GLY A 153 15.75 -1.60 -6.42
N ASP A 154 15.62 -2.92 -6.46
CA ASP A 154 16.45 -3.74 -7.34
C ASP A 154 15.89 -3.72 -8.77
N PHE A 155 16.76 -3.67 -9.77
CA PHE A 155 16.36 -3.86 -11.16
C PHE A 155 15.84 -5.28 -11.41
N HIS A 156 15.05 -5.45 -12.47
CA HIS A 156 14.51 -6.75 -12.82
C HIS A 156 15.59 -7.64 -13.46
N PHE A 157 16.22 -8.49 -12.66
CA PHE A 157 17.01 -9.64 -13.11
C PHE A 157 16.12 -10.89 -13.25
N SER A 158 15.96 -11.49 -14.42
CA SER A 158 15.05 -12.63 -14.62
C SER A 158 15.67 -13.76 -15.41
N GLY A 159 15.01 -14.92 -15.32
CA GLY A 159 15.46 -16.16 -15.93
C GLY A 159 16.88 -16.52 -15.50
N ALA A 160 17.69 -16.94 -16.47
CA ALA A 160 19.04 -17.43 -16.27
C ALA A 160 19.96 -16.48 -15.49
N ILE A 161 19.80 -15.15 -15.64
CA ILE A 161 20.65 -14.18 -14.92
C ILE A 161 20.39 -14.25 -13.42
N TYR A 162 19.13 -14.35 -13.01
CA TYR A 162 18.79 -14.45 -11.59
C TYR A 162 19.26 -15.78 -10.99
N ASP A 163 19.15 -16.86 -11.75
CA ASP A 163 19.61 -18.19 -11.31
C ASP A 163 21.13 -18.20 -11.09
N LEU A 164 21.91 -17.60 -12.00
CA LEU A 164 23.35 -17.39 -11.82
C LEU A 164 23.68 -16.54 -10.58
N MET A 165 22.89 -15.50 -10.32
CA MET A 165 23.05 -14.69 -9.09
C MET A 165 22.77 -15.51 -7.83
N VAL A 166 21.78 -16.40 -7.84
CA VAL A 166 21.49 -17.30 -6.71
C VAL A 166 22.66 -18.25 -6.46
N GLU A 167 23.21 -18.85 -7.52
CA GLU A 167 24.37 -19.74 -7.41
C GLU A 167 25.60 -19.01 -6.85
N LEU A 168 25.88 -17.82 -7.39
CA LEU A 168 27.01 -17.01 -6.95
C LEU A 168 26.85 -16.57 -5.49
N ALA A 169 25.65 -16.12 -5.10
CA ALA A 169 25.35 -15.74 -3.73
C ALA A 169 25.51 -16.93 -2.75
N ARG A 170 25.15 -18.16 -3.17
CA ARG A 170 25.34 -19.38 -2.35
C ARG A 170 26.80 -19.75 -2.21
N LYS A 171 27.58 -19.72 -3.30
CA LYS A 171 29.01 -20.02 -3.28
C LYS A 171 29.78 -19.06 -2.35
N ASN A 172 29.35 -17.80 -2.29
CA ASN A 172 29.95 -16.77 -1.45
C ASN A 172 29.27 -16.61 -0.08
N LEU A 173 28.40 -17.54 0.32
CA LEU A 173 27.79 -17.49 1.65
C LEU A 173 28.82 -17.76 2.75
N GLY A 174 29.78 -18.65 2.49
CA GLY A 174 30.80 -19.05 3.48
C GLY A 174 30.17 -19.54 4.78
N SER A 175 30.65 -19.01 5.91
CA SER A 175 30.06 -19.19 7.26
C SER A 175 29.05 -18.10 7.64
N ALA A 176 28.80 -17.12 6.77
CA ALA A 176 27.90 -16.01 7.07
C ALA A 176 26.44 -16.45 7.01
N GLU A 177 25.70 -16.27 8.10
CA GLU A 177 24.26 -16.54 8.11
C GLU A 177 23.50 -15.62 7.16
N THR A 178 22.37 -16.10 6.65
CA THR A 178 21.43 -15.26 5.90
C THR A 178 20.71 -14.29 6.83
N GLN A 179 20.19 -13.18 6.29
CA GLN A 179 19.38 -12.22 7.07
C GLN A 179 17.98 -12.76 7.41
N ARG A 180 17.68 -14.01 7.05
CA ARG A 180 16.37 -14.62 7.28
C ARG A 180 16.24 -14.97 8.76
N HIS A 181 15.13 -14.58 9.36
CA HIS A 181 14.83 -14.96 10.73
C HIS A 181 14.52 -16.46 10.81
N SER A 182 15.07 -17.16 11.82
CA SER A 182 15.03 -18.63 11.97
C SER A 182 13.64 -19.26 11.87
N ARG A 183 12.61 -18.58 12.40
CA ARG A 183 11.19 -18.99 12.29
C ARG A 183 10.64 -19.04 10.85
N TRP A 184 11.34 -18.48 9.85
CA TRP A 184 10.90 -18.40 8.45
C TRP A 184 11.77 -19.23 7.49
N GLY A 185 12.66 -20.07 8.02
CA GLY A 185 13.52 -20.97 7.23
C GLY A 185 14.91 -21.14 7.85
N GLY A 186 15.67 -22.11 7.33
CA GLY A 186 17.02 -22.41 7.79
C GLY A 186 18.06 -21.33 7.44
N PRO A 187 19.26 -21.39 8.06
CA PRO A 187 20.29 -20.34 7.97
C PRO A 187 20.85 -20.15 6.55
N THR A 188 20.66 -21.12 5.66
CA THR A 188 21.14 -21.13 4.27
C THR A 188 20.11 -20.62 3.25
N ILE A 189 18.91 -20.23 3.70
CA ILE A 189 17.85 -19.74 2.81
C ILE A 189 17.80 -18.21 2.86
N PHE A 190 18.16 -17.56 1.76
CA PHE A 190 18.11 -16.09 1.66
C PHE A 190 16.76 -15.50 2.05
N ARG A 191 16.74 -14.41 2.81
CA ARG A 191 15.52 -13.74 3.28
C ARG A 191 14.61 -13.34 2.12
N ASN A 192 15.19 -12.78 1.06
CA ASN A 192 14.47 -12.35 -0.13
C ASN A 192 15.43 -12.18 -1.32
N ARG A 193 14.85 -11.85 -2.47
CA ARG A 193 15.58 -11.55 -3.71
C ARG A 193 16.61 -10.43 -3.57
N ARG A 194 16.36 -9.44 -2.70
CA ARG A 194 17.29 -8.33 -2.46
C ARG A 194 18.57 -8.80 -1.80
N GLU A 195 18.51 -9.73 -0.85
CA GLU A 195 19.71 -10.33 -0.25
C GLU A 195 20.52 -11.09 -1.29
N VAL A 196 19.86 -11.85 -2.18
CA VAL A 196 20.54 -12.56 -3.28
C VAL A 196 21.31 -11.60 -4.17
N ILE A 197 20.63 -10.55 -4.66
CA ILE A 197 21.24 -9.57 -5.58
C ILE A 197 22.39 -8.85 -4.88
N GLN A 198 22.22 -8.48 -3.61
CA GLN A 198 23.29 -7.83 -2.85
C GLN A 198 24.56 -8.69 -2.80
N ARG A 199 24.43 -9.94 -2.35
CA ARG A 199 25.58 -10.84 -2.21
C ARG A 199 26.20 -11.18 -3.56
N ALA A 200 25.40 -11.38 -4.59
CA ALA A 200 25.90 -11.66 -5.94
C ALA A 200 26.70 -10.48 -6.52
N LEU A 201 26.23 -9.24 -6.31
CA LEU A 201 26.95 -8.04 -6.74
C LEU A 201 28.25 -7.83 -5.95
N GLU A 202 28.22 -8.03 -4.63
CA GLU A 202 29.43 -7.98 -3.78
C GLU A 202 30.48 -9.01 -4.25
N ALA A 203 30.05 -10.21 -4.63
CA ALA A 203 30.95 -11.27 -5.10
C ALA A 203 31.63 -11.00 -6.45
N VAL A 204 31.19 -9.99 -7.21
CA VAL A 204 31.83 -9.54 -8.46
C VAL A 204 32.39 -8.12 -8.35
N ASP A 205 32.66 -7.66 -7.12
CA ASP A 205 33.21 -6.33 -6.82
C ASP A 205 32.35 -5.16 -7.34
N LEU A 206 31.04 -5.38 -7.50
CA LEU A 206 30.07 -4.34 -7.86
C LEU A 206 29.43 -3.76 -6.59
N ASN A 207 29.27 -2.43 -6.55
CA ASN A 207 28.65 -1.74 -5.42
C ASN A 207 27.12 -1.92 -5.42
N PRO A 208 26.53 -2.75 -4.54
CA PRO A 208 25.09 -3.02 -4.59
C PRO A 208 24.28 -1.82 -4.12
N LYS A 209 24.84 -0.96 -3.25
CA LYS A 209 24.15 0.25 -2.79
C LYS A 209 23.96 1.23 -3.94
N ALA A 210 25.00 1.46 -4.73
CA ALA A 210 24.92 2.32 -5.91
C ALA A 210 23.92 1.78 -6.94
N MET A 211 23.96 0.47 -7.22
CA MET A 211 23.06 -0.16 -8.22
C MET A 211 21.59 -0.24 -7.79
N ARG A 212 21.27 -0.05 -6.51
CA ARG A 212 19.89 -0.07 -5.99
C ARG A 212 19.20 1.30 -6.00
N ILE A 213 19.96 2.38 -6.14
CA ILE A 213 19.40 3.73 -6.08
C ILE A 213 19.10 4.15 -7.51
N HIS A 214 17.86 3.93 -7.94
CA HIS A 214 17.40 4.32 -9.28
C HIS A 214 16.82 5.74 -9.31
N GLY A 215 16.62 6.38 -8.16
CA GLY A 215 16.21 7.80 -8.06
C GLY A 215 14.77 8.10 -8.48
N VAL A 216 13.97 7.09 -8.87
CA VAL A 216 12.55 7.29 -9.22
C VAL A 216 11.79 7.60 -7.94
N GLN A 217 11.49 8.88 -7.77
CA GLN A 217 10.80 9.40 -6.61
C GLN A 217 9.29 9.19 -6.72
N ARG A 218 8.68 8.73 -5.63
CA ARG A 218 7.23 8.60 -5.47
C ARG A 218 6.80 9.49 -4.33
N GLN A 219 5.78 10.30 -4.56
CA GLN A 219 5.17 11.10 -3.50
C GLN A 219 4.50 10.17 -2.48
N ILE A 220 4.74 10.46 -1.22
CA ILE A 220 4.22 9.73 -0.07
C ILE A 220 3.01 10.49 0.47
N TYR A 221 1.95 9.74 0.74
CA TYR A 221 0.71 10.26 1.30
C TYR A 221 0.34 9.52 2.58
N LEU A 222 -0.15 10.26 3.57
CA LEU A 222 -0.69 9.74 4.82
C LEU A 222 -2.18 10.00 4.88
N ALA A 223 -2.96 9.00 5.29
CA ALA A 223 -4.37 9.10 5.64
C ALA A 223 -4.51 8.89 7.15
N PRO A 224 -4.49 9.97 7.96
CA PRO A 224 -4.85 9.89 9.38
C PRO A 224 -6.31 9.47 9.53
N LEU A 225 -6.57 8.53 10.44
CA LEU A 225 -7.90 7.95 10.66
C LEU A 225 -8.52 8.39 12.00
N ALA A 226 -7.79 9.19 12.78
CA ALA A 226 -8.22 9.80 14.01
C ALA A 226 -7.84 11.29 14.05
N THR A 227 -8.59 12.09 14.81
CA THR A 227 -8.27 13.52 15.04
C THR A 227 -6.89 13.69 15.66
N ASN A 228 -6.51 12.75 16.53
CA ASN A 228 -5.27 12.75 17.29
C ASN A 228 -4.27 11.66 16.84
N THR A 229 -4.36 11.22 15.57
CA THR A 229 -3.51 10.16 15.00
C THR A 229 -2.03 10.33 15.35
N PHE A 230 -1.48 11.54 15.18
CA PHE A 230 -0.04 11.76 15.33
C PHE A 230 0.42 11.76 16.79
N SER A 231 -0.30 12.44 17.69
CA SER A 231 0.00 12.47 19.12
C SER A 231 -0.17 11.08 19.74
N TRP A 232 -1.23 10.37 19.39
CA TRP A 232 -1.43 8.98 19.82
C TRP A 232 -0.33 8.04 19.31
N LEU A 233 0.08 8.15 18.04
CA LEU A 233 1.19 7.34 17.50
C LEU A 233 2.54 7.66 18.15
N ARG A 234 2.74 8.87 18.70
CA ARG A 234 3.92 9.21 19.52
C ARG A 234 3.81 8.72 20.97
N GLY A 235 2.62 8.28 21.38
CA GLY A 235 2.33 7.87 22.76
C GLY A 235 2.03 9.04 23.71
N GLU A 236 1.71 10.21 23.17
CA GLU A 236 1.32 11.40 23.94
C GLU A 236 -0.13 11.29 24.44
N ASP A 237 -1.00 10.67 23.64
CA ASP A 237 -2.39 10.37 24.01
C ASP A 237 -2.57 8.89 24.32
N SER A 238 -3.37 8.58 25.34
CA SER A 238 -3.72 7.20 25.72
C SER A 238 -4.79 6.59 24.82
N GLU A 239 -5.73 7.41 24.31
CA GLU A 239 -6.87 6.96 23.51
C GLU A 239 -6.82 7.49 22.08
N LEU A 240 -7.27 6.65 21.15
CA LEU A 240 -7.35 6.99 19.72
C LEU A 240 -8.77 7.45 19.37
N HIS A 241 -8.91 8.71 18.95
CA HIS A 241 -10.20 9.32 18.63
C HIS A 241 -10.51 9.18 17.13
N LEU A 242 -10.99 8.00 16.75
CA LEU A 242 -11.28 7.65 15.36
C LEU A 242 -12.30 8.60 14.70
N GLN A 243 -12.03 8.95 13.45
CA GLN A 243 -12.92 9.68 12.56
C GLN A 243 -13.36 8.76 11.43
N THR A 244 -14.53 8.16 11.59
CA THR A 244 -15.09 7.23 10.61
C THR A 244 -16.41 7.76 10.07
N GLU A 245 -16.65 7.49 8.80
CA GLU A 245 -17.94 7.65 8.15
C GLU A 245 -18.25 6.32 7.44
N PRO A 246 -19.53 5.90 7.35
CA PRO A 246 -19.90 4.75 6.54
C PRO A 246 -19.47 4.92 5.08
N ALA A 247 -19.07 3.83 4.42
CA ALA A 247 -18.67 3.82 3.01
C ALA A 247 -19.75 4.43 2.11
N ALA A 248 -21.03 4.17 2.42
CA ALA A 248 -22.17 4.75 1.71
C ALA A 248 -22.16 6.29 1.76
N ALA A 249 -21.95 6.89 2.93
CA ALA A 249 -21.90 8.35 3.09
C ALA A 249 -20.69 8.97 2.36
N ILE A 250 -19.56 8.28 2.36
CA ILE A 250 -18.37 8.69 1.57
C ILE A 250 -18.68 8.60 0.07
N GLY A 251 -19.39 7.56 -0.36
CA GLY A 251 -19.86 7.34 -1.73
C GLY A 251 -20.78 8.45 -2.22
N GLU A 252 -21.78 8.82 -1.43
CA GLU A 252 -22.69 9.92 -1.71
C GLU A 252 -21.95 11.25 -1.86
N TRP A 253 -21.04 11.55 -0.93
CA TRP A 253 -20.23 12.76 -1.00
C TRP A 253 -19.40 12.81 -2.27
N TRP A 254 -18.75 11.70 -2.63
CA TRP A 254 -18.00 11.62 -3.87
C TRP A 254 -18.90 11.82 -5.10
N ARG A 255 -20.09 11.21 -5.09
CA ARG A 255 -21.05 11.29 -6.19
C ARG A 255 -21.44 12.73 -6.47
N GLU A 256 -21.86 13.45 -5.44
CA GLU A 256 -22.28 14.85 -5.53
C GLU A 256 -21.10 15.77 -5.86
N ARG A 257 -19.97 15.58 -5.18
CA ARG A 257 -18.83 16.48 -5.30
C ARG A 257 -18.04 16.32 -6.59
N TRP A 258 -17.97 15.11 -7.14
CA TRP A 258 -17.09 14.79 -8.26
C TRP A 258 -17.76 14.03 -9.39
N ALA A 259 -18.51 12.96 -9.11
CA ALA A 259 -19.00 12.07 -10.17
C ALA A 259 -20.03 12.75 -11.08
N ILE A 260 -21.06 13.40 -10.50
CA ILE A 260 -22.11 14.10 -11.25
C ILE A 260 -21.55 15.27 -12.07
N PRO A 261 -20.78 16.22 -11.50
CA PRO A 261 -20.18 17.28 -12.31
C PRO A 261 -19.23 16.75 -13.40
N ARG A 262 -18.59 15.61 -13.16
CA ARG A 262 -17.73 14.97 -14.16
C ARG A 262 -18.53 14.30 -15.28
N SER A 263 -19.66 13.67 -14.98
CA SER A 263 -20.48 13.01 -15.98
C SER A 263 -21.15 14.01 -16.93
N GLU A 264 -21.45 15.22 -16.46
CA GLU A 264 -21.97 16.32 -17.30
C GLU A 264 -20.91 16.87 -18.26
N SER A 265 -19.65 16.91 -17.82
CA SER A 265 -18.54 17.48 -18.60
C SER A 265 -17.80 16.46 -19.48
N ARG A 266 -18.00 15.15 -19.26
CA ARG A 266 -17.38 14.08 -20.03
C ARG A 266 -18.35 12.93 -20.23
N SER A 267 -18.54 12.50 -21.47
CA SER A 267 -19.44 11.40 -21.85
C SER A 267 -18.73 10.07 -22.16
N GLY A 268 -17.39 9.99 -22.12
CA GLY A 268 -16.64 8.79 -22.50
C GLY A 268 -17.06 7.51 -21.75
N TRP A 269 -17.46 7.67 -20.49
CA TRP A 269 -17.97 6.59 -19.64
C TRP A 269 -19.27 5.95 -20.18
N GLN A 270 -20.08 6.68 -20.96
CA GLN A 270 -21.34 6.17 -21.53
C GLN A 270 -21.10 5.21 -22.68
N SER A 271 -20.04 5.45 -23.45
CA SER A 271 -19.63 4.62 -24.59
C SER A 271 -18.67 3.49 -24.20
N PHE A 272 -18.51 3.22 -22.89
CA PHE A 272 -17.60 2.19 -22.43
C PHE A 272 -18.06 0.80 -22.86
N ASP A 273 -17.22 0.14 -23.68
CA ASP A 273 -17.42 -1.25 -24.08
C ASP A 273 -16.61 -2.18 -23.17
N ARG A 274 -17.31 -3.06 -22.44
CA ARG A 274 -16.69 -4.05 -21.56
C ARG A 274 -15.79 -5.03 -22.31
N GLU A 275 -16.13 -5.37 -23.56
CA GLU A 275 -15.36 -6.34 -24.36
C GLU A 275 -13.98 -5.79 -24.72
N SER A 276 -13.85 -4.46 -24.83
CA SER A 276 -12.55 -3.81 -25.02
C SER A 276 -11.56 -4.04 -23.87
N TRP A 277 -12.03 -4.49 -22.71
CA TRP A 277 -11.19 -4.79 -21.53
C TRP A 277 -10.91 -6.28 -21.33
N ARG A 278 -11.39 -7.13 -22.22
CA ARG A 278 -11.23 -8.58 -22.14
C ARG A 278 -9.78 -8.99 -22.42
N LEU A 279 -9.12 -9.58 -21.42
CA LEU A 279 -7.73 -10.03 -21.53
C LEU A 279 -7.57 -11.40 -22.22
N TYR A 280 -8.61 -12.25 -22.14
CA TYR A 280 -8.60 -13.58 -22.72
C TYR A 280 -9.90 -13.80 -23.49
N PRO A 281 -9.85 -14.17 -24.79
CA PRO A 281 -11.04 -14.53 -25.54
C PRO A 281 -11.70 -15.77 -24.92
N GLU A 282 -13.02 -15.88 -25.02
CA GLU A 282 -13.75 -17.08 -24.66
C GLU A 282 -13.21 -18.24 -25.51
N GLN A 283 -12.73 -19.31 -24.85
CA GLN A 283 -12.50 -20.57 -25.57
C GLN A 283 -13.90 -21.10 -25.93
N GLY A 284 -14.20 -21.07 -27.23
CA GLY A 284 -15.40 -21.68 -27.79
C GLY A 284 -15.42 -23.20 -27.66
#